data_AF-A0A3D2VBC3-F1
#
_entry.id   AF-A0A3D2VBC3-F1
#
_cell.length_a   1.000
_cell.length_b   1.000
_cell.length_c   1.000
_cell.angle_alpha   90.00
_cell.angle_beta   90.00
_cell.angle_gamma   90.00
#
_symmetry.space_group_name_H-M   'P 1'
#
loop_
_entity.id
_entity.type
_entity.pdbx_description
1 polymer ?
#
loop_
_entity_poly.entity_id
_entity_poly.type
_entity_poly.pdbx_seq_one_letter_code
_entity_poly.pdbx_strand_id
1 'polypeptide(L)' 'MSTASLKPLEIETGAAPVFSIIWLHGLGADCHDFQDLPNMLDLPSALPIRFILPNAPERPITLNGGMVMRGWYDLTGM' A
#
# COMPACT_ATOMS: atom_id res chain seq x y z
N MET A 1 -18.80 4.16 11.31
CA MET A 1 -18.17 3.13 10.48
C MET A 1 -17.31 3.85 9.47
N SER A 2 -15.98 3.75 9.58
CA SER A 2 -15.04 4.47 8.73
C SER A 2 -15.16 3.95 7.29
N THR A 3 -15.67 4.78 6.38
CA THR A 3 -15.64 4.51 4.94
C THR A 3 -14.28 4.94 4.40
N ALA A 4 -13.21 4.37 4.95
CA ALA A 4 -11.89 4.57 4.41
C ALA A 4 -11.91 4.08 2.95
N SER A 5 -11.71 5.01 2.02
CA SER A 5 -11.69 4.73 0.59
C SER A 5 -10.72 3.59 0.32
N LEU A 6 -11.22 2.50 -0.28
CA LEU A 6 -10.40 1.41 -0.79
C LEU A 6 -9.68 1.79 -2.09
N LYS A 7 -9.83 3.04 -2.55
CA LYS A 7 -9.12 3.52 -3.72
C LYS A 7 -7.62 3.54 -3.40
N PRO A 8 -6.77 2.88 -4.20
CA PRO A 8 -5.33 2.94 -4.02
C PRO A 8 -4.81 4.35 -4.26
N LEU A 9 -3.70 4.69 -3.63
CA LEU A 9 -2.85 5.79 -4.09
C LEU A 9 -2.16 5.34 -5.38
N GLU A 10 -2.27 6.12 -6.43
CA GLU A 10 -1.64 5.85 -7.71
C GLU A 10 -0.62 6.95 -8.02
N ILE A 11 0.60 6.56 -8.40
CA ILE A 11 1.68 7.47 -8.76
C ILE A 11 2.23 7.03 -10.11
N GLU A 12 2.26 7.92 -11.09
CA GLU A 12 2.84 7.64 -12.41
C GLU A 12 4.16 8.41 -12.57
N THR A 13 5.23 7.71 -12.97
CA THR A 13 6.56 8.32 -13.17
C THR A 13 6.76 8.92 -14.56
N GLY A 14 5.79 8.73 -15.46
CA GLY A 14 5.80 9.24 -16.83
C GLY A 14 4.49 8.95 -17.55
N ALA A 15 4.33 9.52 -18.75
CA ALA A 15 3.12 9.36 -19.54
C ALA A 15 2.96 7.92 -20.06
N ALA A 16 1.69 7.46 -20.14
CA ALA A 16 1.31 6.16 -20.69
C ALA A 16 2.17 4.99 -20.14
N PRO A 17 2.15 4.75 -18.82
CA PRO A 17 2.96 3.70 -18.21
C PRO A 17 2.57 2.32 -18.77
N VAL A 18 3.58 1.53 -19.13
CA VAL A 18 3.41 0.16 -19.64
C VAL A 18 3.79 -0.91 -18.59
N PHE A 19 4.30 -0.46 -17.45
CA PHE A 19 4.65 -1.29 -16.31
C PHE A 19 3.83 -0.87 -15.08
N SER A 20 3.64 -1.80 -14.15
CA SER A 20 3.02 -1.50 -12.87
C SER A 20 3.72 -2.19 -11.71
N ILE A 21 3.85 -1.47 -10.60
CA ILE A 21 4.32 -1.99 -9.33
C ILE A 21 3.16 -1.86 -8.33
N ILE A 22 2.73 -2.97 -7.76
CA ILE A 22 1.73 -2.99 -6.69
C ILE A 22 2.46 -3.23 -5.38
N TRP A 23 2.37 -2.28 -4.45
CA TRP A 23 3.12 -2.32 -3.20
C TRP A 23 2.17 -2.32 -1.99
N LEU A 24 2.23 -3.38 -1.18
CA LEU A 24 1.38 -3.54 0.00
C LEU A 24 2.15 -3.11 1.23
N HIS A 25 1.61 -2.15 1.98
CA HIS A 25 2.18 -1.70 3.25
C HIS A 25 2.09 -2.80 4.34
N GLY A 26 2.85 -2.63 5.42
CA GLY A 26 2.85 -3.52 6.58
C GLY A 26 1.62 -3.37 7.49
N LEU A 27 1.51 -4.21 8.52
CA LEU A 27 0.42 -4.15 9.50
C LEU A 27 0.30 -2.76 10.16
N GLY A 28 -0.90 -2.20 10.19
CA GLY A 28 -1.20 -0.94 10.87
C GLY A 28 -0.81 0.33 10.11
N ALA A 29 -0.04 0.23 9.02
CA ALA A 29 0.30 1.34 8.14
C ALA A 29 -0.83 1.65 7.12
N ASP A 30 -0.62 2.64 6.26
CA ASP A 30 -1.53 3.00 5.15
C ASP A 30 -0.76 3.22 3.82
N CYS A 31 -1.48 3.54 2.75
CA CYS A 31 -0.91 3.70 1.41
C CYS A 31 0.14 4.81 1.25
N HIS A 32 0.28 5.75 2.20
CA HIS A 32 1.28 6.81 2.15
C HIS A 32 2.62 6.44 2.79
N ASP A 33 2.69 5.31 3.52
CA ASP A 33 3.92 4.84 4.20
C ASP A 33 5.09 4.67 3.21
N PHE A 34 4.77 4.38 1.95
CA PHE A 34 5.71 4.22 0.85
C PHE A 34 5.41 5.14 -0.35
N GLN A 35 4.79 6.31 -0.14
CA GLN A 35 4.50 7.23 -1.26
C GLN A 35 5.78 7.67 -2.01
N ASP A 36 6.91 7.76 -1.31
CA ASP A 36 8.21 8.15 -1.88
C ASP A 36 8.98 6.97 -2.49
N LEU A 37 8.39 5.76 -2.52
CA LEU A 37 8.98 4.56 -3.11
C LEU A 37 9.54 4.77 -4.53
N PRO A 38 8.89 5.52 -5.45
CA PRO A 38 9.45 5.76 -6.78
C PRO A 38 10.84 6.41 -6.77
N ASN A 39 11.15 7.22 -5.75
CA ASN A 39 12.45 7.88 -5.58
C ASN A 39 13.48 7.03 -4.82
N MET A 40 13.03 5.99 -4.11
CA MET A 40 13.88 5.10 -3.33
C MET A 40 14.42 3.92 -4.15
N LEU A 41 13.73 3.56 -5.23
CA LEU A 41 14.15 2.50 -6.13
C LEU A 41 15.08 3.07 -7.21
N ASP A 42 16.22 2.42 -7.43
CA ASP A 42 17.16 2.77 -8.50
C ASP A 42 16.64 2.23 -9.86
N LEU A 43 15.52 2.80 -10.31
CA LEU A 43 14.86 2.42 -11.56
C LEU A 43 15.32 3.33 -12.70
N PRO A 44 15.53 2.80 -13.92
CA PRO A 44 15.84 3.62 -15.08
C PRO A 44 14.77 4.68 -15.34
N SER A 45 15.16 5.95 -15.40
CA SER A 45 14.25 7.09 -15.62
C SER A 45 13.49 7.04 -16.95
N ALA A 46 13.99 6.27 -17.93
CA ALA A 46 13.35 6.04 -19.21
C ALA A 46 12.13 5.10 -19.14
N LEU A 47 11.85 4.48 -18.00
CA LEU A 47 10.73 3.56 -17.82
C LEU A 47 9.55 4.27 -17.13
N PRO A 48 8.47 4.60 -17.85
CA PRO A 48 7.24 5.09 -17.23
C PRO A 48 6.54 3.92 -16.52
N ILE A 49 6.36 4.06 -15.21
CA ILE A 49 5.82 3.03 -14.32
C ILE A 49 4.64 3.62 -13.55
N ARG A 50 3.57 2.84 -13.41
CA ARG A 50 2.48 3.12 -12.48
C ARG A 50 2.71 2.38 -11.17
N PHE A 51 2.82 3.12 -10.08
CA PHE A 51 2.80 2.57 -8.73
C PHE A 51 1.38 2.58 -8.20
N ILE A 52 0.93 1.44 -7.66
CA ILE A 52 -0.39 1.26 -7.07
C ILE A 52 -0.19 0.84 -5.61
N LEU A 53 -0.54 1.73 -4.69
CA LEU A 53 -0.36 1.57 -3.26
C LEU A 53 -1.75 1.44 -2.61
N PRO A 54 -2.30 0.21 -2.50
CA PRO A 54 -3.60 0.00 -1.90
C PRO A 54 -3.55 0.14 -0.37
N ASN A 55 -4.71 0.43 0.21
CA ASN A 55 -4.93 0.35 1.64
C ASN A 55 -5.48 -1.03 2.03
N ALA A 56 -4.93 -1.64 3.07
CA ALA A 56 -5.58 -2.78 3.71
C ALA A 56 -6.89 -2.30 4.37
N PRO A 57 -7.94 -3.14 4.39
CA PRO A 57 -9.15 -2.82 5.14
C PRO A 57 -8.87 -2.78 6.64
N GLU A 58 -9.64 -1.96 7.36
CA GLU A 58 -9.65 -1.97 8.82
C GLU A 58 -10.32 -3.26 9.32
N ARG A 59 -9.66 -3.97 10.23
CA ARG A 59 -10.18 -5.18 10.87
C ARG A 59 -9.55 -5.40 12.24
N PRO A 60 -10.21 -6.17 13.14
CA PRO A 60 -9.58 -6.65 14.37
C PRO A 60 -8.37 -7.54 14.06
N ILE A 61 -7.31 -7.41 14.85
CA ILE A 61 -6.11 -8.25 14.74
C ILE A 61 -5.91 -9.03 16.05
N THR A 62 -6.00 -10.35 15.99
CA THR A 62 -5.99 -11.26 17.14
C THR A 62 -4.70 -11.16 17.95
N LEU A 63 -3.54 -11.16 17.29
CA LEU A 63 -2.21 -11.02 17.90
C LEU A 63 -2.09 -9.72 18.69
N ASN A 64 -2.80 -8.68 18.25
CA ASN A 64 -2.85 -7.37 18.88
C ASN A 64 -4.07 -7.22 19.80
N GLY A 65 -4.59 -8.31 20.38
CA GLY A 65 -5.68 -8.27 21.34
C GLY A 65 -7.02 -7.77 20.76
N GLY A 66 -7.24 -7.95 19.46
CA GLY A 66 -8.45 -7.51 18.77
C GLY A 66 -8.49 -6.02 18.43
N MET A 67 -7.39 -5.28 18.58
CA MET A 67 -7.31 -3.89 18.13
C MET A 67 -7.65 -3.77 16.63
N VAL A 68 -8.52 -2.80 16.30
CA VAL A 68 -8.92 -2.53 14.91
C VAL A 68 -7.87 -1.63 14.26
N MET A 69 -7.23 -2.15 13.22
CA MET A 69 -6.25 -1.43 12.42
C MET A 69 -6.25 -1.97 10.98
N ARG A 70 -5.50 -1.34 10.08
CA ARG A 70 -5.34 -1.82 8.72
C ARG A 70 -4.55 -3.13 8.70
N GLY A 71 -5.14 -4.20 8.14
CA GLY A 71 -4.50 -5.50 8.02
C GLY A 71 -5.00 -6.32 6.83
N TRP A 72 -4.07 -6.92 6.09
CA TRP A 72 -4.39 -7.73 4.90
C TRP A 72 -5.07 -9.07 5.24
N TYR A 73 -4.79 -9.58 6.43
CA TYR A 73 -5.35 -10.79 7.04
C TYR A 73 -5.30 -10.63 8.57
N ASP A 74 -6.05 -11.45 9.29
CA ASP A 74 -5.92 -11.52 10.75
C ASP A 74 -4.63 -12.28 11.11
N LEU A 75 -3.84 -11.73 12.03
CA LEU A 75 -2.63 -12.35 12.55
C LEU A 75 -2.96 -12.94 13.92
N THR A 76 -2.68 -14.22 14.13
CA THR A 76 -3.03 -14.94 15.38
C THR A 76 -1.80 -15.40 16.17
N GLY A 77 -0.59 -15.24 15.62
CA GLY A 77 0.67 -15.71 16.20
C GLY A 77 1.88 -15.24 15.39
N MET A 78 3.09 -15.46 15.94
CA MET A 78 4.38 -15.29 15.24
C MET A 78 4.90 -16.63 14.71
#